data_AF-A0A7Y4SKI3-F1
#
_entry.id   AF-A0A7Y4SKI3-F1
#
_cell.length_a   1.000
_cell.length_b   1.000
_cell.length_c   1.000
_cell.angle_alpha   90.00
_cell.angle_beta   90.00
_cell.angle_gamma   90.00
#
_symmetry.space_group_name_H-M   'P 1'
#
loop_
_entity.id
_entity.type
_entity.pdbx_description
1 polymer ?
#
loop_
_entity_poly.entity_id
_entity_poly.type
_entity_poly.pdbx_seq_one_letter_code
_entity_poly.pdbx_strand_id
1 'polypeptide(L)'
;MMVKAEGSVQGYVERKGKENRVYRSMDLYVKGKDPGNLRLNIPEEHHNLIEVCKQSEGKQARASVEIRKFELTGKIFFDLVALEILK
;
A
#
# COMPACT_ATOMS: atom_id res chain seq x y z
N MET A 1 8.73 2.96 -11.30
CA MET A 1 9.91 3.25 -10.44
C MET A 1 9.73 2.52 -9.13
N MET A 2 10.76 1.87 -8.59
CA MET A 2 10.67 1.13 -7.32
C MET A 2 11.27 1.93 -6.17
N VAL A 3 10.54 2.02 -5.06
CA VAL A 3 11.02 2.66 -3.82
C VAL A 3 10.70 1.79 -2.61
N LYS A 4 11.37 2.08 -1.48
CA LYS A 4 11.03 1.49 -0.18
C LYS A 4 10.54 2.60 0.75
N ALA A 5 9.45 2.32 1.45
CA ALA A 5 8.87 3.23 2.44
C ALA A 5 8.82 2.52 3.79
N GLU A 6 9.35 3.15 4.83
CA GLU A 6 9.28 2.66 6.21
C GLU A 6 8.22 3.43 6.98
N GLY A 7 7.43 2.72 7.79
CA GLY A 7 6.36 3.34 8.54
C GLY A 7 5.55 2.35 9.37
N SER A 8 4.55 2.88 10.05
CA SER A 8 3.62 2.08 10.85
C SER A 8 2.41 1.70 10.02
N VAL A 9 2.11 0.41 9.92
CA VAL A 9 0.90 -0.08 9.24
C VAL A 9 -0.32 0.35 10.04
N GLN A 10 -1.20 1.14 9.43
CA GLN A 10 -2.42 1.66 10.05
C GLN A 10 -3.63 0.76 9.80
N GLY A 11 -3.63 -0.02 8.72
CA GLY A 11 -4.69 -0.98 8.47
C GLY A 11 -4.86 -1.39 7.00
N TYR A 12 -5.68 -2.42 6.81
CA TYR A 12 -6.12 -2.92 5.52
C TYR A 12 -7.48 -2.31 5.15
N VAL A 13 -7.63 -1.90 3.89
CA VAL A 13 -8.83 -1.25 3.36
C VAL A 13 -9.31 -2.01 2.13
N GLU A 14 -10.59 -2.37 2.13
CA GLU A 14 -11.28 -2.95 0.97
C GLU A 14 -12.43 -2.05 0.53
N ARG A 15 -12.49 -1.74 -0.76
CA ARG A 15 -13.54 -0.90 -1.37
C ARG A 15 -14.14 -1.60 -2.57
N LYS A 16 -15.47 -1.75 -2.58
CA LYS A 16 -16.21 -2.20 -3.76
C LYS A 16 -16.37 -1.02 -4.72
N GLY A 17 -15.86 -1.17 -5.94
CA GLY A 17 -16.07 -0.21 -7.01
C GLY A 17 -17.22 -0.60 -7.92
N LYS A 18 -17.28 0.05 -9.08
CA LYS A 18 -18.25 -0.28 -10.14
C LYS A 18 -17.95 -1.69 -10.69
N GLU A 19 -18.97 -2.35 -11.22
CA GLU A 19 -18.85 -3.67 -11.87
C GLU A 19 -18.33 -4.79 -10.95
N ASN A 20 -18.68 -4.75 -9.65
CA ASN A 20 -18.24 -5.72 -8.64
C ASN A 20 -16.71 -5.84 -8.45
N ARG A 21 -15.93 -4.88 -8.98
CA ARG A 21 -14.48 -4.89 -8.79
C ARG A 21 -14.13 -4.52 -7.35
N VAL A 22 -13.29 -5.32 -6.71
CA VAL A 22 -12.82 -5.10 -5.34
C VAL A 22 -11.44 -4.47 -5.38
N TYR A 23 -11.31 -3.28 -4.82
CA TYR A 23 -10.05 -2.57 -4.68
C TYR A 23 -9.53 -2.72 -3.27
N ARG A 24 -8.27 -3.14 -3.15
CA ARG A 24 -7.62 -3.39 -1.87
C ARG A 24 -6.44 -2.45 -1.72
N SER A 25 -6.22 -1.99 -0.50
CA SER A 25 -5.10 -1.13 -0.17
C SER A 25 -4.70 -1.29 1.29
N MET A 26 -3.48 -0.91 1.62
CA MET A 26 -2.98 -0.78 2.98
C MET A 26 -2.60 0.67 3.22
N ASP A 27 -2.92 1.22 4.40
CA ASP A 27 -2.47 2.54 4.81
C ASP A 27 -1.19 2.40 5.65
N LEU A 28 -0.10 3.04 5.20
CA LEU A 28 1.18 3.09 5.88
C LEU A 28 1.43 4.52 6.38
N TYR A 29 1.53 4.70 7.69
CA TYR A 29 1.92 5.99 8.26
C TYR A 29 3.43 6.18 8.14
N VAL A 30 3.84 7.13 7.31
CA VAL A 30 5.25 7.46 7.06
C VAL A 30 5.61 8.73 7.82
N LYS A 31 6.68 8.66 8.60
CA LYS A 31 7.29 9.86 9.21
C LYS A 31 8.22 10.47 8.17
N GLY A 32 7.88 11.66 7.69
CA GLY A 32 8.67 12.41 6.72
C GLY A 32 8.59 13.91 6.99
N LYS A 33 9.03 14.71 6.01
CA LYS A 33 8.87 16.18 6.06
C LYS A 33 7.41 16.60 6.24
N ASP A 34 6.52 15.87 5.58
CA ASP A 34 5.07 15.95 5.76
C ASP A 34 4.57 14.57 6.20
N PRO A 35 4.35 14.35 7.51
CA PRO A 35 3.96 13.06 8.04
C PRO A 35 2.50 12.75 7.71
N GLY A 36 2.22 11.51 7.28
CA GLY A 36 0.85 11.12 6.94
C GLY A 36 0.72 9.69 6.46
N ASN A 37 -0.52 9.34 6.09
CA ASN A 37 -0.84 8.02 5.56
C ASN A 37 -0.57 7.96 4.06
N LEU A 38 0.38 7.12 3.68
CA LEU A 38 0.59 6.69 2.31
C LEU A 38 -0.30 5.47 2.05
N ARG A 39 -1.31 5.64 1.19
CA ARG A 39 -2.17 4.54 0.75
C ARG A 39 -1.48 3.77 -0.37
N LEU A 40 -1.22 2.49 -0.13
CA LEU A 40 -0.59 1.57 -1.07
C LEU A 40 -1.64 0.60 -1.58
N ASN A 41 -1.91 0.59 -2.89
CA ASN A 41 -2.85 -0.39 -3.46
C ASN A 41 -2.24 -1.78 -3.40
N ILE A 42 -3.07 -2.81 -3.27
CA ILE A 42 -2.66 -4.21 -3.37
C ILE A 42 -3.20 -4.71 -4.72
N PRO A 43 -2.34 -4.86 -5.73
CA PRO A 43 -2.73 -5.40 -7.03
C PRO A 43 -3.31 -6.81 -6.92
N GLU A 44 -4.14 -7.21 -7.89
CA GLU A 44 -4.84 -8.50 -7.89
C GLU A 44 -3.85 -9.69 -7.97
N GLU A 45 -2.72 -9.50 -8.65
CA GLU A 45 -1.61 -10.45 -8.72
C GLU A 45 -0.90 -10.67 -7.37
N HIS A 46 -1.07 -9.76 -6.41
CA HIS A 46 -0.44 -9.79 -5.10
C HIS A 46 -1.42 -10.18 -3.98
N HIS A 47 -2.39 -11.04 -4.26
CA HIS A 47 -3.36 -11.54 -3.27
C HIS A 47 -2.72 -12.15 -2.02
N ASN A 48 -1.51 -12.70 -2.12
CA ASN A 48 -0.75 -13.22 -0.99
C ASN A 48 -0.41 -12.15 0.07
N LEU A 49 -0.40 -10.86 -0.30
CA LEU A 49 -0.14 -9.76 0.63
C LEU A 49 -1.34 -9.39 1.49
N ILE A 50 -2.56 -9.84 1.15
CA ILE A 50 -3.79 -9.45 1.87
C ILE A 50 -3.72 -9.87 3.34
N GLU A 51 -3.44 -11.14 3.61
CA GLU A 51 -3.38 -11.65 4.98
C GLU A 51 -2.20 -11.05 5.75
N VAL A 52 -1.06 -10.85 5.08
CA VAL A 52 0.10 -10.19 5.69
C VAL A 52 -0.26 -8.76 6.12
N CYS A 53 -0.94 -7.99 5.27
CA CYS A 53 -1.35 -6.61 5.60
C CYS A 53 -2.31 -6.58 6.80
N LYS A 54 -3.32 -7.46 6.82
CA LYS A 54 -4.28 -7.56 7.95
C LYS A 54 -3.59 -7.90 9.27
N GLN A 55 -2.65 -8.83 9.26
CA GLN A 55 -1.92 -9.27 10.47
C GLN A 55 -0.85 -8.29 10.93
N SER A 56 -0.58 -7.25 10.14
CA SER A 56 0.51 -6.30 10.38
C SER A 56 0.05 -4.96 10.93
N GLU A 57 -1.26 -4.76 11.09
CA GLU A 57 -1.81 -3.54 11.69
C GLU A 57 -1.18 -3.25 13.05
N GLY A 58 -0.79 -1.98 13.25
CA GLY A 58 -0.08 -1.50 14.44
C GLY A 58 1.43 -1.78 14.45
N LYS A 59 1.97 -2.55 13.50
CA LYS A 59 3.41 -2.87 13.46
C LYS A 59 4.20 -1.87 12.62
N GLN A 60 5.49 -1.75 12.92
CA GLN A 60 6.44 -1.10 12.02
C GLN A 60 6.78 -2.02 10.85
N ALA A 61 6.87 -1.46 9.66
CA ALA A 61 7.12 -2.22 8.45
C ALA A 61 7.90 -1.41 7.41
N ARG A 62 8.57 -2.12 6.52
CA ARG A 62 9.15 -1.61 5.28
C ARG A 62 8.35 -2.13 4.10
N ALA A 63 7.65 -1.24 3.42
CA ALA A 63 6.91 -1.54 2.21
C ALA A 63 7.82 -1.35 0.97
N SER A 64 7.83 -2.33 0.07
CA SER A 64 8.37 -2.15 -1.29
C SER A 64 7.23 -1.69 -2.19
N VAL A 65 7.41 -0.52 -2.80
CA VAL A 65 6.36 0.19 -3.52
C VAL A 65 6.78 0.40 -4.96
N GLU A 66 5.91 -0.04 -5.89
CA GLU A 66 5.99 0.37 -7.27
C GLU A 66 5.21 1.67 -7.48
N ILE A 67 5.90 2.68 -8.00
CA ILE A 67 5.30 3.95 -8.41
C ILE A 67 5.02 3.88 -9.91
N ARG A 68 3.74 3.91 -10.27
CA ARG A 68 3.25 3.94 -11.66
C ARG A 68 2.62 5.29 -11.97
N LYS A 69 3.10 5.92 -13.04
CA LYS A 69 2.51 7.16 -13.57
C LYS A 69 1.55 6.81 -14.69
N PHE A 70 0.31 7.27 -14.57
CA PHE A 70 -0.70 7.09 -15.61
C PHE A 70 -0.73 8.34 -16.49
N GLU A 71 0.05 8.28 -17.57
CA GLU A 71 0.34 9.42 -18.45
C GLU A 71 -0.92 10.15 -18.95
N LEU A 72 -2.01 9.41 -19.25
CA LEU A 72 -3.26 10.00 -19.74
C LEU A 72 -3.95 10.96 -18.76
N THR A 73 -3.70 10.80 -17.45
CA THR A 73 -4.35 11.63 -16.41
C THR A 73 -3.36 12.39 -15.54
N GLY A 74 -2.05 12.14 -15.73
CA GLY A 74 -0.99 12.60 -14.83
C GLY A 74 -1.03 11.98 -13.43
N LYS A 75 -1.98 11.09 -13.13
CA LYS A 75 -2.11 10.47 -11.80
C LYS A 75 -0.93 9.55 -11.51
N ILE A 76 -0.54 9.52 -10.24
CA ILE A 76 0.49 8.62 -9.73
C ILE A 76 -0.21 7.61 -8.82
N PHE A 77 0.11 6.33 -9.03
CA PHE A 77 -0.34 5.21 -8.24
C PHE A 77 0.85 4.60 -7.49
N PHE A 78 0.58 4.15 -6.28
CA PHE A 78 1.54 3.53 -5.38
C PHE A 78 1.04 2.13 -5.10
N ASP A 79 1.73 1.12 -5.61
CA ASP A 79 1.31 -0.27 -5.50
C ASP A 79 2.28 -1.03 -4.60
N LEU A 80 1.71 -1.78 -3.66
CA LEU A 80 2.45 -2.61 -2.72
C LEU A 80 2.90 -3.89 -3.42
N VAL A 81 4.20 -4.10 -3.46
CA VAL A 81 4.82 -5.29 -4.06
C VAL A 81 5.31 -6.26 -2.98
N ALA A 82 5.74 -5.75 -1.83
CA ALA A 82 6.14 -6.57 -0.68
C ALA A 82 6.01 -5.78 0.62
N LEU A 83 5.79 -6.50 1.72
CA LEU A 83 5.75 -5.94 3.08
C LEU A 83 6.66 -6.73 4.01
N GLU A 84 7.68 -6.07 4.56
CA GLU A 84 8.60 -6.63 5.55
C GLU A 84 8.27 -6.05 6.92
N ILE A 85 7.99 -6.89 7.92
CA ILE A 85 7.71 -6.42 9.29
C ILE A 85 9.02 -6.20 10.03
N LEU A 86 9.19 -4.98 10.55
CA LEU A 86 10.36 -4.59 11.32
C LEU A 86 10.12 -4.99 12.79
N LYS A 87 11.14 -5.60 13.41
CA LYS A 87 11.11 -5.99 14.82
C LYS A 87 11.26 -4.80 15.75
#